data_AF-A0A7C5N1L5-F1
#
_entry.id   AF-A0A7C5N1L5-F1
#
_cell.length_a   1.000
_cell.length_b   1.000
_cell.length_c   1.000
_cell.angle_alpha   90.00
_cell.angle_beta   90.00
_cell.angle_gamma   90.00
#
_symmetry.space_group_name_H-M   'P 1'
#
loop_
_entity.id
_entity.type
_entity.pdbx_description
1 polymer ?
#
loop_
_entity_poly.entity_id
_entity_poly.type
_entity_poly.pdbx_seq_one_letter_code
_entity_poly.pdbx_strand_id
1 'polypeptide(L)'
;MLLSNYACDVAQRGARRLWFNCSGLVLTAMFAAGTAVAVASVVAFVLLVQAGGDESRGLIGALMGLSLAVWSAHLAIHRWQRHGTFELDGDEGVLRRYRGGRMTGEFALSSITRVWLTVDATDGIRLDSPPSWLQVLLDTGEVFRLAKGSRQELAPVCEAMRDLGLSPSPSFG
;
A
#
# COMPACT_ATOMS: atom_id res chain seq x y z
N MET A 1 20.06 -8.84 3.59
CA MET A 1 19.79 -7.45 4.00
C MET A 1 18.36 -7.40 4.51
N LEU A 2 18.11 -6.89 5.73
CA LEU A 2 16.77 -6.70 6.29
C LEU A 2 16.53 -5.19 6.39
N LEU A 3 15.56 -4.67 5.65
CA LEU A 3 15.10 -3.28 5.74
C LEU A 3 13.83 -3.29 6.58
N SER A 4 13.80 -2.63 7.75
CA SER A 4 12.71 -2.81 8.73
C SER A 4 12.18 -1.50 9.35
N ASN A 5 12.05 -0.43 8.55
CA ASN A 5 11.56 0.85 9.07
C ASN A 5 10.16 1.27 8.57
N TYR A 6 9.53 0.52 7.65
CA TYR A 6 8.35 0.99 6.93
C TYR A 6 7.15 0.02 6.92
N ALA A 7 7.08 -0.91 7.87
CA ALA A 7 6.13 -2.04 7.88
C ALA A 7 6.22 -2.93 6.62
N CYS A 8 7.32 -2.77 5.88
CA CYS A 8 7.74 -3.51 4.72
C CYS A 8 9.12 -4.10 5.00
N ASP A 9 9.23 -5.41 4.96
CA ASP A 9 10.51 -6.11 5.05
C ASP A 9 10.84 -6.77 3.70
N VAL A 10 12.11 -6.69 3.31
CA VAL A 10 12.64 -7.43 2.16
C VAL A 10 13.70 -8.40 2.66
N ALA A 11 13.62 -9.65 2.22
CA ALA A 11 14.58 -10.69 2.55
C ALA A 11 14.97 -11.45 1.28
N GLN A 12 16.26 -11.58 1.02
CA GLN A 12 16.77 -12.44 -0.04
C GLN A 12 16.83 -13.89 0.47
N ARG A 13 16.22 -14.82 -0.26
CA ARG A 13 16.17 -16.26 0.10
C ARG A 13 16.87 -17.09 -0.96
N GLY A 14 18.19 -17.19 -0.86
CA GLY A 14 19.02 -17.83 -1.90
C GLY A 14 19.45 -16.83 -2.98
N ALA A 15 20.12 -17.33 -4.02
CA ALA A 15 20.77 -16.47 -5.01
C ALA A 15 19.76 -15.67 -5.86
N ARG A 16 18.61 -16.26 -6.20
CA ARG A 16 17.68 -15.70 -7.20
C ARG A 16 16.24 -15.56 -6.68
N ARG A 17 16.02 -15.53 -5.36
CA ARG A 17 14.68 -15.28 -4.79
C ARG A 17 14.66 -14.10 -3.84
N LEU A 18 13.66 -13.24 -4.02
CA LEU A 18 13.38 -12.10 -3.15
C LEU A 18 12.01 -12.27 -2.51
N TRP A 19 11.98 -12.16 -1.18
CA TRP A 19 10.76 -12.19 -0.39
C TRP A 19 10.44 -10.79 0.10
N PHE A 20 9.23 -10.34 -0.16
CA PHE A 20 8.72 -9.03 0.21
C PHE A 20 7.55 -9.22 1.17
N ASN A 21 7.57 -8.52 2.30
CA ASN A 21 6.48 -8.53 3.26
C ASN A 21 6.08 -7.11 3.60
N CYS A 22 5.11 -6.57 2.86
CA CYS A 22 4.54 -5.25 3.12
C CYS A 22 3.18 -5.38 3.80
N SER A 23 3.16 -5.19 5.12
CA SER A 23 1.89 -5.14 5.85
C SER A 23 1.22 -3.79 5.61
N GLY A 24 0.09 -3.79 4.90
CA GLY A 24 -0.80 -2.62 4.81
C GLY A 24 -1.54 -2.31 6.12
N LEU A 25 -1.26 -3.08 7.18
CA LEU A 25 -2.08 -3.20 8.38
C LEU A 25 -2.16 -1.90 9.19
N VAL A 26 -1.04 -1.17 9.30
CA VAL A 26 -0.99 0.14 9.97
C VAL A 26 -1.93 1.14 9.28
N LEU A 27 -1.86 1.20 7.95
CA LEU A 27 -2.73 2.08 7.17
C LEU A 27 -4.20 1.66 7.26
N THR A 28 -4.47 0.35 7.18
CA THR A 28 -5.83 -0.18 7.34
C THR A 28 -6.40 0.15 8.72
N ALA A 29 -5.59 0.07 9.78
CA ALA A 29 -6.00 0.44 11.13
C ALA A 29 -6.29 1.95 11.26
N MET A 30 -5.46 2.83 10.67
CA MET A 30 -5.72 4.27 10.66
C MET A 30 -7.02 4.61 9.93
N PHE A 31 -7.30 3.96 8.79
CA PHE A 31 -8.57 4.15 8.09
C PHE A 31 -9.76 3.62 8.89
N ALA A 32 -9.63 2.46 9.53
CA ALA A 32 -10.68 1.92 10.39
C ALA A 32 -10.99 2.87 11.57
N ALA A 33 -9.96 3.46 12.18
CA ALA A 33 -10.13 4.49 13.21
C ALA A 33 -10.82 5.74 12.65
N GLY A 34 -10.44 6.20 11.45
CA GLY A 34 -11.10 7.32 10.78
C GLY A 34 -12.59 7.04 10.50
N THR A 35 -12.91 5.84 10.01
CA THR A 35 -14.29 5.38 9.81
C THR A 35 -15.06 5.33 11.13
N ALA A 36 -14.44 4.83 12.22
CA ALA A 36 -15.07 4.79 13.53
C ALA A 36 -15.39 6.20 14.06
N VAL A 37 -14.46 7.15 13.90
CA VAL A 37 -14.68 8.57 14.24
C VAL A 37 -15.81 9.17 13.41
N ALA A 38 -15.83 8.90 12.10
CA ALA A 38 -16.90 9.37 11.22
C ALA A 38 -18.27 8.82 11.64
N VAL A 39 -18.38 7.51 11.92
CA VAL A 39 -19.60 6.87 12.40
C VAL A 39 -20.03 7.44 13.75
N ALA A 40 -19.11 7.59 14.70
CA ALA A 40 -19.39 8.21 16.00
C ALA A 40 -19.90 9.65 15.85
N SER A 41 -19.37 10.40 14.87
CA SER A 41 -19.82 11.77 14.57
C SER A 41 -21.24 11.80 14.02
N VAL A 42 -21.60 10.84 13.16
CA VAL A 42 -22.98 10.66 12.66
C VAL A 42 -23.93 10.28 13.80
N VAL A 43 -23.53 9.39 14.71
CA VAL A 43 -24.35 8.99 15.87
C VAL A 43 -24.55 10.18 16.83
N ALA A 44 -23.48 10.89 17.17
CA ALA A 44 -23.56 12.09 18.01
C ALA A 44 -24.49 13.16 17.38
N PHE A 45 -24.47 13.27 16.06
CA PHE A 45 -25.36 14.16 15.32
C PHE A 45 -26.83 13.77 15.45
N VAL A 46 -27.18 12.49 15.24
CA VAL A 46 -28.57 12.00 15.40
C VAL A 46 -29.09 12.29 16.81
N LEU A 47 -28.25 12.09 17.83
CA LEU A 47 -28.59 12.40 19.22
C LEU A 47 -28.80 13.90 19.45
N LEU A 48 -28.04 14.76 18.79
CA LEU A 48 -28.12 16.22 18.94
C LEU A 48 -29.37 16.81 18.27
N VAL A 49 -29.82 16.25 17.13
CA VAL A 49 -31.11 16.59 16.51
C VAL A 49 -32.27 16.11 17.35
N GLN A 50 -32.21 14.87 17.86
CA GLN A 50 -33.23 14.37 18.78
C GLN A 50 -33.35 15.21 20.06
N ALA A 51 -32.28 15.90 20.46
CA ALA A 51 -32.26 16.83 21.58
C ALA A 51 -32.76 18.25 21.23
N GLY A 52 -33.24 18.51 20.01
CA GLY A 52 -33.79 19.81 19.58
C GLY A 52 -32.79 20.77 18.92
N GLY A 53 -31.67 20.27 18.40
CA GLY A 53 -30.67 21.06 17.66
C GLY A 53 -31.09 21.41 16.22
N ASP A 54 -30.39 22.39 15.62
CA ASP A 54 -30.62 22.87 14.25
C ASP A 54 -30.37 21.77 13.19
N GLU A 55 -31.46 21.26 12.61
CA GLU A 55 -31.48 20.14 11.67
C GLU A 55 -30.63 20.39 10.40
N SER A 56 -30.54 21.65 9.95
CA SER A 56 -29.93 22.00 8.67
C SER A 56 -28.39 21.90 8.67
N ARG A 57 -27.73 22.49 9.68
CA ARG A 57 -26.28 22.37 9.91
C ARG A 57 -25.88 20.95 10.24
N GLY A 58 -26.80 20.27 10.91
CA GLY A 58 -26.73 18.89 11.22
C GLY A 58 -26.59 17.93 10.04
N LEU A 59 -27.54 18.02 9.11
CA LEU A 59 -27.57 17.22 7.90
C LEU A 59 -26.28 17.38 7.08
N ILE A 60 -25.77 18.61 6.97
CA ILE A 60 -24.49 18.90 6.30
C ILE A 60 -23.34 18.16 6.98
N GLY A 61 -23.25 18.21 8.32
CA GLY A 61 -22.23 17.48 9.08
C GLY A 61 -22.31 15.96 8.90
N ALA A 62 -23.52 15.40 8.89
CA ALA A 62 -23.74 13.96 8.67
C ALA A 62 -23.33 13.52 7.25
N LEU A 63 -23.67 14.31 6.23
CA LEU A 63 -23.26 14.05 4.85
C LEU A 63 -21.74 14.16 4.67
N MET A 64 -21.10 15.13 5.33
CA MET A 64 -19.64 15.23 5.34
C MET A 64 -18.98 14.03 6.02
N GLY A 65 -19.51 13.61 7.18
CA GLY A 65 -19.03 12.42 7.91
C GLY A 65 -19.17 11.13 7.10
N LEU A 66 -20.35 10.92 6.48
CA LEU A 66 -20.59 9.78 5.62
C LEU A 66 -19.67 9.78 4.39
N SER A 67 -19.51 10.93 3.74
CA SER A 67 -18.59 11.10 2.60
C SER A 67 -17.16 10.73 3.00
N LEU A 68 -16.68 11.25 4.13
CA LEU A 68 -15.35 10.93 4.66
C LEU A 68 -15.19 9.43 4.93
N ALA A 69 -16.20 8.78 5.51
CA ALA A 69 -16.19 7.34 5.78
C ALA A 69 -16.10 6.51 4.48
N VAL A 70 -16.91 6.85 3.47
CA VAL A 70 -16.92 6.17 2.17
C VAL A 70 -15.56 6.31 1.47
N TRP A 71 -15.03 7.53 1.38
CA TRP A 71 -13.72 7.75 0.76
C TRP A 71 -12.58 7.08 1.52
N SER A 72 -12.63 7.12 2.85
CA SER A 72 -11.65 6.44 3.72
C SER A 72 -11.66 4.92 3.50
N ALA A 73 -12.85 4.31 3.51
CA ALA A 73 -13.00 2.87 3.25
C ALA A 73 -12.54 2.49 1.84
N HIS A 74 -12.94 3.26 0.83
CA HIS A 74 -12.55 3.04 -0.56
C HIS A 74 -11.02 3.09 -0.73
N LEU A 75 -10.36 4.10 -0.17
CA LEU A 75 -8.90 4.23 -0.19
C LEU A 75 -8.22 3.09 0.58
N ALA A 76 -8.76 2.67 1.73
CA ALA A 76 -8.24 1.56 2.51
C ALA A 76 -8.26 0.25 1.73
N ILE A 77 -9.39 -0.06 1.07
CA ILE A 77 -9.57 -1.25 0.25
C ILE A 77 -8.59 -1.25 -0.91
N HIS A 78 -8.51 -0.14 -1.66
CA HIS A 78 -7.57 -0.02 -2.77
C HIS A 78 -6.12 -0.19 -2.34
N ARG A 79 -5.72 0.39 -1.20
CA ARG A 79 -4.36 0.19 -0.68
C ARG A 79 -4.14 -1.27 -0.29
N TRP A 80 -5.06 -1.87 0.45
CA TRP A 80 -4.96 -3.28 0.84
C TRP A 80 -4.82 -4.22 -0.37
N GLN A 81 -5.47 -3.92 -1.49
CA GLN A 81 -5.33 -4.66 -2.75
C GLN A 81 -3.95 -4.55 -3.39
N ARG A 82 -3.19 -3.48 -3.16
CA ARG A 82 -1.85 -3.29 -3.73
C ARG A 82 -0.72 -3.80 -2.84
N HIS A 83 -1.00 -4.01 -1.55
CA HIS A 83 -0.04 -4.50 -0.56
C HIS A 83 -0.20 -6.01 -0.31
N GLY A 84 0.78 -6.59 0.38
CA GLY A 84 0.78 -7.99 0.76
C GLY A 84 2.19 -8.55 0.90
N THR A 85 2.22 -9.88 0.95
CA THR A 85 3.47 -10.64 0.92
C THR A 85 3.68 -11.14 -0.50
N PHE A 86 4.87 -10.95 -1.05
CA PHE A 86 5.23 -11.35 -2.40
C PHE A 86 6.53 -12.15 -2.40
N GLU A 87 6.61 -13.12 -3.28
CA GLU A 87 7.85 -13.84 -3.58
C GLU A 87 8.17 -13.65 -5.05
N LEU A 88 9.36 -13.15 -5.32
CA LEU A 88 9.90 -13.07 -6.66
C LEU A 88 10.89 -14.21 -6.81
N ASP A 89 10.54 -15.21 -7.63
CA ASP A 89 11.35 -16.38 -7.89
C ASP A 89 11.96 -16.29 -9.29
N GLY A 90 13.24 -15.96 -9.34
CA GLY A 90 14.00 -15.80 -10.57
C GLY A 90 14.33 -17.12 -11.28
N ASP A 91 14.32 -18.24 -10.56
CA ASP A 91 14.60 -19.56 -11.14
C ASP A 91 13.38 -20.08 -11.89
N GLU A 92 12.20 -19.87 -11.32
CA GLU A 92 10.92 -20.27 -11.91
C GLU A 92 10.31 -19.17 -12.80
N GLY A 93 10.86 -17.96 -12.75
CA GLY A 93 10.40 -16.84 -13.57
C GLY A 93 9.00 -16.37 -13.18
N VAL A 94 8.67 -16.37 -11.87
CA VAL A 94 7.35 -15.97 -11.37
C VAL A 94 7.41 -14.98 -10.20
N LEU A 95 6.35 -14.19 -10.09
CA LEU A 95 5.97 -13.38 -8.94
C LEU A 95 4.75 -14.02 -8.27
N ARG A 96 4.91 -14.51 -7.04
CA ARG A 96 3.82 -15.05 -6.23
C ARG A 96 3.33 -14.03 -5.23
N ARG A 97 2.03 -14.07 -4.98
CA ARG A 97 1.36 -13.23 -3.99
C ARG A 97 0.74 -14.11 -2.92
N TYR A 98 0.99 -13.76 -1.66
CA TYR A 98 0.44 -14.43 -0.49
C TYR A 98 -0.40 -13.50 0.37
N ARG A 99 -1.46 -14.05 0.96
CA ARG A 99 -2.30 -13.41 1.97
C ARG A 99 -2.65 -14.40 3.06
N GLY A 100 -2.38 -14.04 4.33
CA GLY A 100 -2.64 -14.93 5.48
C GLY A 100 -1.95 -16.29 5.35
N GLY A 101 -0.75 -16.34 4.76
CA GLY A 101 0.01 -17.57 4.52
C GLY A 101 -0.47 -18.42 3.34
N ARG A 102 -1.53 -18.04 2.64
CA ARG A 102 -2.02 -18.74 1.44
C ARG A 102 -1.62 -18.00 0.18
N MET A 103 -1.23 -18.74 -0.86
CA MET A 103 -1.00 -18.18 -2.18
C MET A 103 -2.34 -17.76 -2.79
N THR A 104 -2.42 -16.50 -3.19
CA THR A 104 -3.63 -15.90 -3.80
C THR A 104 -3.46 -15.53 -5.25
N GLY A 105 -2.22 -15.54 -5.76
CA GLY A 105 -1.92 -15.27 -7.15
C GLY A 105 -0.48 -15.66 -7.49
N GLU A 106 -0.26 -16.00 -8.75
CA GLU A 106 1.04 -16.28 -9.34
C GLU A 106 1.05 -15.66 -10.74
N PHE A 107 2.11 -14.92 -11.05
CA PHE A 107 2.23 -14.14 -12.28
C PHE A 107 3.60 -14.40 -12.89
N ALA A 108 3.68 -14.64 -14.20
CA ALA A 108 4.97 -14.78 -14.86
C ALA A 108 5.73 -13.45 -14.82
N LEU A 109 7.06 -13.46 -14.63
CA LEU A 109 7.86 -12.22 -14.67
C LEU A 109 7.75 -11.50 -16.02
N SER A 110 7.50 -12.24 -17.10
CA SER A 110 7.24 -11.68 -18.43
C SER A 110 5.96 -10.84 -18.52
N SER A 111 5.02 -11.02 -17.58
CA SER A 111 3.82 -10.17 -17.48
C SER A 111 4.10 -8.80 -16.85
N ILE A 112 5.28 -8.61 -16.24
CA ILE A 112 5.66 -7.34 -15.63
C ILE A 112 6.08 -6.37 -16.74
N THR A 113 5.23 -5.39 -17.02
CA THR A 113 5.48 -4.38 -18.06
C THR A 113 6.35 -3.24 -17.56
N ARG A 114 6.32 -2.96 -16.24
CA ARG A 114 7.09 -1.88 -15.64
C ARG A 114 7.45 -2.14 -14.19
N VAL A 115 8.65 -1.74 -13.81
CA VAL A 115 9.11 -1.65 -12.42
C VAL A 115 9.61 -0.22 -12.17
N TRP A 116 9.19 0.42 -11.08
CA TRP A 116 9.61 1.80 -10.79
C TRP A 116 9.53 2.17 -9.31
N LEU A 117 10.13 3.33 -8.97
CA LEU A 117 10.09 3.93 -7.63
C LEU A 117 9.19 5.17 -7.64
N THR A 118 8.08 5.13 -6.89
CA THR A 118 7.19 6.30 -6.70
C THR A 118 7.38 6.87 -5.31
N VAL A 119 7.54 8.19 -5.21
CA VAL A 119 7.59 8.89 -3.92
C VAL A 119 6.27 8.70 -3.15
N ASP A 120 6.37 8.35 -1.88
CA ASP A 120 5.23 8.24 -0.98
C ASP A 120 4.87 9.61 -0.38
N ALA A 121 4.00 10.34 -1.08
CA ALA A 121 3.48 11.63 -0.61
C ALA A 121 2.62 11.54 0.67
N THR A 122 2.30 10.32 1.14
CA THR A 122 1.51 10.14 2.37
C THR A 122 2.36 10.08 3.63
N ASP A 123 3.68 9.98 3.48
CA ASP A 123 4.63 9.96 4.60
C ASP A 123 5.22 11.35 4.81
N GLY A 124 4.50 12.19 5.56
CA GLY A 124 4.89 13.57 5.82
C GLY A 124 6.01 13.75 6.87
N ILE A 125 6.58 12.66 7.40
CA ILE A 125 7.47 12.71 8.57
C ILE A 125 8.93 13.00 8.17
N ARG A 126 9.34 12.68 6.94
CA ARG A 126 10.74 12.77 6.50
C ARG A 126 10.86 13.54 5.18
N LEU A 127 11.06 14.85 5.26
CA LEU A 127 11.21 15.73 4.10
C LEU A 127 12.60 15.60 3.44
N ASP A 128 13.64 15.32 4.21
CA ASP A 128 15.04 15.27 3.71
C ASP A 128 15.34 13.99 2.91
N SER A 129 14.56 12.93 3.12
CA SER A 129 14.66 11.67 2.39
C SER A 129 13.26 11.08 2.23
N PRO A 130 12.46 11.59 1.27
CA PRO A 130 11.08 11.16 1.11
C PRO A 130 11.06 9.68 0.74
N PRO A 131 10.34 8.83 1.49
CA PRO A 131 10.31 7.41 1.23
C PRO A 131 9.67 7.14 -0.12
N SER A 132 10.11 6.08 -0.78
CA SER A 132 9.61 5.65 -2.08
C SER A 132 9.03 4.25 -1.98
N TRP A 133 7.99 4.00 -2.75
CA TRP A 133 7.43 2.68 -3.02
C TRP A 133 8.09 2.08 -4.25
N LEU A 134 8.63 0.87 -4.11
CA LEU A 134 8.96 0.00 -5.23
C LEU A 134 7.68 -0.66 -5.73
N GLN A 135 7.34 -0.40 -7.00
CA GLN A 135 6.10 -0.86 -7.62
C GLN A 135 6.37 -1.67 -8.88
N VAL A 136 5.47 -2.61 -9.15
CA VAL A 136 5.42 -3.37 -10.40
C VAL A 136 4.04 -3.23 -11.04
N LEU A 137 4.00 -3.05 -12.36
CA LEU A 137 2.80 -3.02 -13.19
C LEU A 137 2.78 -4.29 -14.02
N LEU A 138 1.64 -5.00 -13.98
CA LEU A 138 1.37 -6.12 -14.84
C LEU A 138 0.73 -5.68 -16.16
N ASP A 139 0.77 -6.54 -17.16
CA ASP A 139 0.05 -6.42 -18.43
C ASP A 139 -1.47 -6.33 -18.25
N THR A 140 -2.00 -6.93 -17.18
CA THR A 140 -3.40 -6.79 -16.74
C THR A 140 -3.78 -5.38 -16.28
N GLY A 141 -2.79 -4.49 -16.10
CA GLY A 141 -2.98 -3.16 -15.54
C GLY A 141 -2.92 -3.13 -14.00
N GLU A 142 -2.78 -4.28 -13.34
CA GLU A 142 -2.65 -4.34 -11.88
C GLU A 142 -1.30 -3.79 -11.41
N VAL A 143 -1.33 -3.02 -10.31
CA VAL A 143 -0.13 -2.44 -9.70
C VAL A 143 0.07 -3.00 -8.31
N PHE A 144 1.24 -3.61 -8.07
CA PHE A 144 1.64 -4.09 -6.75
C PHE A 144 2.76 -3.26 -6.16
N ARG A 145 2.69 -3.04 -4.84
CA ARG A 145 3.69 -2.34 -4.05
C ARG A 145 4.49 -3.38 -3.28
N LEU A 146 5.73 -3.61 -3.71
CA LEU A 146 6.59 -4.67 -3.22
C LEU A 146 7.39 -4.26 -1.97
N ALA A 147 7.94 -3.04 -1.95
CA ALA A 147 8.75 -2.55 -0.85
C ALA A 147 8.59 -1.04 -0.63
N LYS A 148 8.89 -0.57 0.58
CA LYS A 148 8.96 0.85 0.93
C LYS A 148 10.28 1.14 1.63
N GLY A 149 10.93 2.22 1.23
CA GLY A 149 12.19 2.67 1.83
C GLY A 149 12.70 3.94 1.17
N SER A 150 13.81 4.49 1.68
CA SER A 150 14.53 5.54 0.97
C SER A 150 15.13 4.98 -0.34
N ARG A 151 15.52 5.87 -1.27
CA ARG A 151 16.21 5.44 -2.49
C ARG A 151 17.49 4.64 -2.20
N GLN A 152 18.21 5.00 -1.14
CA GLN A 152 19.45 4.34 -0.72
C GLN A 152 19.16 2.95 -0.15
N GLU A 153 18.10 2.82 0.64
CA GLU A 153 17.65 1.53 1.18
C GLU A 153 17.17 0.58 0.08
N LEU A 154 16.49 1.10 -0.94
CA LEU A 154 15.95 0.29 -2.04
C LEU A 154 16.97 -0.01 -3.15
N ALA A 155 18.10 0.70 -3.22
CA ALA A 155 19.15 0.47 -4.21
C ALA A 155 19.58 -1.01 -4.35
N PRO A 156 19.93 -1.73 -3.28
CA PRO A 156 20.31 -3.16 -3.37
C PRO A 156 19.16 -4.06 -3.82
N VAL A 157 17.91 -3.71 -3.50
CA VAL A 157 16.74 -4.45 -3.96
C VAL A 157 16.53 -4.24 -5.47
N CYS A 158 16.70 -3.00 -5.94
CA CYS A 158 16.65 -2.67 -7.36
C CYS A 158 17.75 -3.37 -8.15
N GLU A 159 18.96 -3.49 -7.60
CA GLU A 159 20.06 -4.26 -8.21
C GLU A 159 19.70 -5.74 -8.31
N ALA A 160 19.24 -6.36 -7.22
CA ALA A 160 18.81 -7.75 -7.24
C ALA A 160 17.66 -8.00 -8.24
N MET A 161 16.73 -7.05 -8.41
CA MET A 161 15.70 -7.15 -9.46
C MET A 161 16.27 -7.07 -10.88
N ARG A 162 17.30 -6.25 -11.12
CA ARG A 162 18.00 -6.18 -12.42
C ARG A 162 18.69 -7.49 -12.76
N ASP A 163 19.29 -8.15 -11.78
CA ASP A 163 19.92 -9.47 -11.96
C ASP A 163 18.88 -10.55 -12.34
N LEU A 164 17.61 -10.30 -12.03
CA LEU A 164 16.47 -11.13 -12.42
C LEU A 164 15.84 -10.72 -13.76
N GLY A 165 16.44 -9.77 -14.49
CA GLY A 165 15.97 -9.28 -15.77
C GLY A 165 14.87 -8.23 -15.69
N LEU A 166 14.48 -7.79 -14.49
CA LEU A 166 13.53 -6.71 -14.30
C LEU A 166 14.28 -5.40 -14.22
N SER A 167 14.01 -4.43 -15.09
CA SER A 167 14.70 -3.13 -15.07
C SER A 167 13.85 -2.09 -14.32
N PRO A 168 14.16 -1.75 -13.05
CA PRO A 168 13.49 -0.67 -12.35
C PRO A 168 13.88 0.64 -13.02
N SER A 169 12.92 1.28 -13.68
CA SER A 169 13.10 2.61 -14.23
C SER A 169 13.10 3.63 -13.07
N PRO A 170 14.03 4.59 -13.04
CA PRO A 170 13.88 5.76 -12.20
C PRO A 170 12.71 6.58 -12.75
N SER A 171 11.48 6.30 -12.32
CA SER A 171 10.34 7.08 -12.79
C SER A 171 10.45 8.49 -12.24
N PHE A 172 10.66 9.45 -13.14
CA PHE A 172 10.15 10.80 -13.01
C PHE A 172 8.73 10.79 -13.58
N GLY A 173 7.76 11.01 -12.70
CA GLY A 173 6.34 11.12 -13.01
C GLY A 173 5.64 11.72 -11.80
#